data_AF-A0A093S341-F1
#
_entry.id   AF-A0A093S341-F1
#
_cell.length_a   1.000
_cell.length_b   1.000
_cell.length_c   1.000
_cell.angle_alpha   90.00
_cell.angle_beta   90.00
_cell.angle_gamma   90.00
#
_symmetry.space_group_name_H-M   'P 1'
#
loop_
_entity.id
_entity.type
_entity.pdbx_description
1 polymer ?
#
loop_
_entity_poly.entity_id
_entity_poly.type
_entity_poly.pdbx_seq_one_letter_code
_entity_poly.pdbx_strand_id
1 'polypeptide(L)'
;GYVQQLAFKKPDNSYAAFIGRPSSTWLTAYVAKVFSMARKLTDIEPEVICGAVKWLILNKQKPDGIFQEDAPVIHQEMIVGGGHQ
;
A
#
# COMPACT_ATOMS: atom_id res chain seq x y z
N GLY A 1 -1.16 1.79 15.64
CA GLY A 1 -1.43 3.24 15.45
C GLY A 1 -0.53 3.83 14.37
N TYR A 2 -0.74 5.10 13.97
CA TYR A 2 -0.01 5.78 12.87
C TYR A 2 1.51 5.57 12.94
N VAL A 3 2.15 5.89 14.07
CA VAL A 3 3.61 5.75 14.25
C VAL A 3 4.09 4.30 14.07
N GLN A 4 3.32 3.31 14.53
CA GLN A 4 3.69 1.89 14.37
C GLN A 4 3.58 1.44 12.91
N GLN A 5 2.62 1.97 12.16
CA GLN A 5 2.45 1.65 10.74
C GLN A 5 3.60 2.21 9.89
N LEU A 6 4.21 3.33 10.30
CA LEU A 6 5.41 3.87 9.63
C LEU A 6 6.62 2.92 9.70
N ALA A 7 6.67 1.98 10.66
CA ALA A 7 7.73 0.97 10.73
C ALA A 7 7.72 -0.01 9.54
N PHE A 8 6.61 -0.08 8.79
CA PHE A 8 6.46 -0.91 7.59
C PHE A 8 6.57 -0.10 6.30
N LYS A 9 6.75 1.23 6.40
CA LYS A 9 6.95 2.13 5.26
C LYS A 9 8.40 2.09 4.80
N LYS A 10 8.60 1.98 3.50
CA LYS A 10 9.91 2.05 2.87
C LYS A 10 10.29 3.49 2.45
N PRO A 11 11.56 3.72 2.08
CA PRO A 11 12.02 5.03 1.59
C PRO A 11 11.26 5.54 0.36
N ASP A 12 10.76 4.65 -0.49
CA ASP A 12 9.99 4.97 -1.69
C ASP A 12 8.48 5.20 -1.42
N ASN A 13 8.09 5.33 -0.16
CA ASN A 13 6.71 5.47 0.33
C ASN A 13 5.79 4.26 0.11
N SER A 14 6.34 3.11 -0.29
CA SER A 14 5.60 1.84 -0.35
C SER A 14 5.59 1.11 1.00
N TYR A 15 4.69 0.14 1.14
CA TYR A 15 4.56 -0.67 2.35
C TYR A 15 4.84 -2.14 2.08
N ALA A 16 5.47 -2.80 3.05
CA ALA A 16 5.72 -4.24 3.03
C ALA A 16 5.35 -4.84 4.39
N ALA A 17 4.92 -6.11 4.40
CA ALA A 17 4.66 -6.82 5.66
C ALA A 17 5.90 -6.88 6.57
N PHE A 18 7.10 -6.85 5.97
CA PHE A 18 8.37 -6.68 6.66
C PHE A 18 9.31 -5.88 5.75
N ILE A 19 10.15 -4.99 6.30
CA ILE A 19 11.05 -4.12 5.51
C ILE A 19 11.99 -4.90 4.57
N GLY A 20 12.38 -6.12 4.96
CA GLY A 20 13.21 -7.02 4.14
C GLY A 20 12.47 -7.77 3.02
N ARG A 21 11.14 -7.61 2.88
CA ARG A 21 10.34 -8.24 1.82
C ARG A 21 10.02 -7.25 0.70
N PRO A 22 9.67 -7.71 -0.51
CA PRO A 22 9.10 -6.85 -1.55
C PRO A 22 7.89 -6.07 -1.04
N SER A 23 7.69 -4.86 -1.58
CA SER A 23 6.54 -4.04 -1.24
C SER A 23 5.27 -4.64 -1.83
N SER A 24 4.20 -4.66 -1.03
CA SER A 24 2.90 -5.17 -1.47
C SER A 24 2.04 -4.03 -2.00
N THR A 25 1.53 -4.23 -3.21
CA THR A 25 0.56 -3.33 -3.84
C THR A 25 -0.71 -3.23 -3.00
N TRP A 26 -1.24 -4.36 -2.55
CA TRP A 26 -2.45 -4.41 -1.72
C TRP A 26 -2.25 -3.67 -0.40
N LEU A 27 -1.16 -3.95 0.32
CA LEU A 27 -0.89 -3.33 1.62
C LEU A 27 -0.69 -1.81 1.46
N THR A 28 0.05 -1.39 0.44
CA THR A 28 0.27 0.03 0.16
C THR A 28 -1.05 0.76 -0.11
N ALA A 29 -1.94 0.16 -0.92
CA ALA A 29 -3.27 0.71 -1.19
C ALA A 29 -4.17 0.74 0.06
N TYR A 30 -4.14 -0.32 0.86
CA TYR A 30 -4.90 -0.40 2.10
C TYR A 30 -4.49 0.68 3.10
N VAL A 31 -3.18 0.84 3.33
CA VAL A 31 -2.65 1.88 4.22
C VAL A 31 -3.00 3.28 3.71
N ALA A 32 -2.85 3.55 2.41
CA ALA A 32 -3.23 4.83 1.80
C ALA A 32 -4.71 5.16 2.02
N LYS A 33 -5.61 4.18 1.88
CA LYS A 33 -7.05 4.32 2.16
C LYS A 33 -7.30 4.63 3.63
N VAL A 34 -6.75 3.83 4.55
CA VAL A 34 -6.97 3.98 5.99
C VAL A 34 -6.46 5.34 6.48
N PHE A 35 -5.27 5.74 6.05
CA PHE A 35 -4.72 7.04 6.40
C PHE A 35 -5.51 8.20 5.80
N SER A 36 -5.98 8.09 4.55
CA SER A 36 -6.87 9.12 3.98
C SER A 36 -8.14 9.34 4.81
N MET A 37 -8.72 8.28 5.37
CA MET A 37 -9.87 8.40 6.27
C MET A 37 -9.48 8.99 7.63
N ALA A 38 -8.33 8.57 8.18
CA ALA A 38 -7.84 8.99 9.49
C ALA A 38 -7.35 10.45 9.54
N ARG A 39 -6.97 11.06 8.41
CA ARG A 39 -6.60 12.49 8.31
C ARG A 39 -7.62 13.45 8.91
N LYS A 40 -8.90 13.06 8.96
CA LYS A 40 -9.97 13.88 9.55
C LYS A 40 -9.94 13.89 11.09
N LEU A 41 -9.23 12.95 11.70
CA LEU A 41 -9.23 12.68 13.14
C LEU A 41 -7.86 12.89 13.79
N THR A 42 -6.79 12.76 13.02
CA THR A 42 -5.41 12.96 13.49
C THR A 42 -4.57 13.55 12.36
N ASP A 43 -3.52 14.27 12.73
CA ASP A 43 -2.56 14.78 11.76
C ASP A 43 -1.77 13.61 11.16
N ILE A 44 -1.76 13.55 9.83
CA ILE A 44 -1.04 12.56 9.05
C ILE A 44 -0.31 13.33 7.96
N GLU A 45 0.99 13.12 7.89
CA GLU A 45 1.85 13.79 6.94
C GLU A 45 1.36 13.51 5.51
N PRO A 46 1.10 14.55 4.69
CA PRO A 46 0.54 14.39 3.36
C PRO A 46 1.36 13.45 2.46
N GLU A 47 2.68 13.47 2.61
CA GLU A 47 3.61 12.64 1.83
C GLU A 47 3.41 11.13 2.09
N VAL A 48 2.92 10.75 3.26
CA VAL A 48 2.65 9.34 3.59
C VAL A 48 1.51 8.78 2.73
N ILE A 49 0.54 9.61 2.36
CA ILE A 49 -0.58 9.21 1.51
C ILE A 49 -0.27 9.48 0.04
N CYS A 50 0.15 10.71 -0.28
CA CYS A 50 0.47 11.10 -1.65
C CYS A 50 1.62 10.28 -2.22
N GLY A 51 2.65 10.00 -1.42
CA GLY A 51 3.78 9.16 -1.80
C GLY A 51 3.35 7.72 -2.06
N ALA A 52 2.49 7.14 -1.21
CA ALA A 52 1.96 5.79 -1.43
C ALA A 52 1.11 5.70 -2.70
N VAL A 53 0.23 6.67 -2.96
CA VAL A 53 -0.57 6.74 -4.19
C VAL A 53 0.31 6.91 -5.43
N LYS A 54 1.30 7.82 -5.37
CA LYS A 54 2.27 8.03 -6.44
C LYS A 54 3.06 6.75 -6.74
N TRP A 55 3.50 6.04 -5.71
CA TRP A 55 4.21 4.79 -5.86
C TRP A 55 3.36 3.72 -6.56
N LEU A 56 2.08 3.58 -6.17
CA LEU A 56 1.15 2.65 -6.81
C LEU A 56 1.00 2.93 -8.30
N ILE A 57 0.75 4.19 -8.67
CA ILE A 57 0.54 4.59 -10.06
C ILE A 57 1.82 4.35 -10.89
N LEU A 58 2.98 4.79 -10.39
CA LEU A 58 4.22 4.75 -11.16
C LEU A 58 4.82 3.35 -11.28
N ASN A 59 4.61 2.47 -10.28
CA ASN A 59 5.33 1.20 -10.20
C ASN A 59 4.44 -0.02 -10.40
N LYS A 60 3.12 0.09 -10.14
CA LYS A 60 2.22 -1.07 -10.08
C LYS A 60 1.07 -1.01 -11.06
N GLN A 61 0.72 0.17 -11.58
CA GLN A 61 -0.30 0.31 -12.62
C GLN A 61 0.27 -0.05 -13.99
N LYS A 62 -0.41 -0.97 -14.69
CA LYS A 62 -0.14 -1.33 -16.08
C LYS A 62 -0.79 -0.32 -17.05
N PRO A 63 -0.39 -0.31 -18.34
CA PRO A 63 -1.01 0.55 -19.34
C PRO A 63 -2.53 0.35 -19.52
N ASP A 64 -3.05 -0.83 -19.19
CA ASP A 64 -4.48 -1.17 -19.20
C ASP A 64 -5.22 -0.74 -17.92
N GLY A 65 -4.52 -0.09 -16.98
CA GLY A 65 -5.07 0.40 -15.72
C GLY A 65 -5.08 -0.62 -14.59
N ILE A 66 -4.70 -1.88 -14.83
CA ILE A 66 -4.65 -2.93 -13.80
C ILE A 66 -3.47 -2.70 -12.86
N PHE A 67 -3.69 -2.88 -11.56
CA PHE A 67 -2.61 -2.86 -10.57
C PHE A 67 -2.11 -4.28 -10.29
N GLN A 68 -0.82 -4.52 -10.48
CA GLN A 68 -0.20 -5.82 -10.26
C GLN A 68 0.31 -5.97 -8.82
N GLU A 69 0.05 -7.12 -8.19
CA GLU A 69 0.68 -7.52 -6.93
C GLU A 69 1.85 -8.46 -7.22
N ASP A 70 3.04 -8.07 -6.77
CA ASP A 70 4.29 -8.83 -6.97
C ASP A 70 4.79 -9.45 -5.67
N ALA A 71 4.27 -9.03 -4.52
CA ALA A 71 4.65 -9.59 -3.23
C ALA A 71 3.90 -10.92 -2.98
N PRO A 72 4.56 -11.90 -2.36
CA PRO A 72 3.89 -13.13 -1.94
C PRO A 72 2.69 -12.82 -1.03
N VAL A 73 1.57 -13.50 -1.25
CA VAL A 73 0.39 -13.40 -0.39
C VAL A 73 0.71 -14.00 0.99
N ILE A 74 0.59 -13.19 2.03
CA ILE A 74 0.82 -13.55 3.45
C ILE A 74 -0.51 -13.73 4.20
N HIS A 75 -1.58 -13.03 3.78
CA HIS A 75 -2.93 -13.18 4.33
C HIS A 75 -3.97 -13.25 3.21
N GLN A 76 -5.01 -14.08 3.39
CA GLN A 76 -6.08 -14.28 2.40
C GLN A 76 -6.83 -12.98 2.07
N GLU A 77 -6.95 -12.06 3.02
CA GLU A 77 -7.60 -10.75 2.82
C GLU A 77 -6.87 -9.87 1.79
N MET A 78 -5.61 -10.19 1.46
CA MET A 78 -4.83 -9.50 0.44
C MET A 78 -5.15 -9.96 -0.99
N ILE A 79 -5.96 -11.01 -1.14
CA ILE A 79 -6.50 -11.43 -2.42
C ILE A 79 -7.77 -10.63 -2.68
N VAL A 80 -7.66 -9.55 -3.46
CA VAL A 80 -8.83 -8.86 -3.99
C VAL A 80 -9.17 -9.47 -5.35
N GLY A 81 -10.22 -10.28 -5.39
CA GLY A 81 -10.83 -10.74 -6.66
C GLY A 81 -10.13 -11.89 -7.40
N GLY A 82 -9.27 -12.67 -6.72
CA GLY A 82 -8.67 -13.87 -7.31
C GLY A 82 -9.63 -15.05 -7.33
N GLY A 83 -10.50 -15.12 -8.33
CA GLY A 83 -11.21 -16.35 -8.68
C GLY A 83 -12.37 -16.13 -9.64
N HIS A 84 -12.12 -16.26 -10.95
CA HIS A 84 -12.74 -17.27 -11.82
C HIS A 84 -11.93 -17.37 -13.13
N GLN A 85 -11.16 -18.47 -13.22
CA GLN A 85 -10.51 -19.09 -14.39
C GLN A 85 -9.39 -18.31 -15.10
#